data_AF-A0A9D7N4Y3-F1
#
_entry.id   AF-A0A9D7N4Y3-F1
#
_cell.length_a   1.000
_cell.length_b   1.000
_cell.length_c   1.000
_cell.angle_alpha   90.00
_cell.angle_beta   90.00
_cell.angle_gamma   90.00
#
_symmetry.space_group_name_H-M   'P 1'
#
loop_
_entity.id
_entity.type
_entity.pdbx_description
1 polymer ?
#
loop_
_entity_poly.entity_id
_entity_poly.type
_entity_poly.pdbx_seq_one_letter_code
_entity_poly.pdbx_strand_id
1 'polypeptide(L)'
;MTEDDQERRAIDLIKQHSQALAAQARELLASEPDAQFVGVIFASDSTEAAHYREAMTAMGEAVPEDTGVVGLVPREHALDLLRDNAPATLDWLDSEPGVLPIVAATQHGMKLGSVRVQN
;
A
#
# COMPACT_ATOMS: atom_id res chain seq x y z
N MET A 1 22.30 2.60 -8.86
CA MET A 1 21.38 1.92 -7.94
C MET A 1 21.07 0.58 -8.58
N THR A 2 21.39 -0.52 -7.90
CA THR A 2 21.19 -1.88 -8.45
C THR A 2 19.74 -2.32 -8.25
N GLU A 3 19.33 -3.40 -8.91
CA GLU A 3 18.02 -4.04 -8.68
C GLU A 3 17.84 -4.42 -7.19
N ASP A 4 18.89 -4.97 -6.57
CA ASP A 4 18.95 -5.29 -5.14
C ASP A 4 18.69 -4.08 -4.24
N ASP A 5 19.21 -2.90 -4.59
CA ASP A 5 18.98 -1.66 -3.82
C ASP A 5 17.49 -1.27 -3.84
N GLN A 6 16.80 -1.56 -4.94
CA GLN A 6 15.37 -1.23 -5.12
C GLN A 6 14.46 -2.20 -4.38
N GLU A 7 14.75 -3.48 -4.46
CA GLU A 7 14.05 -4.48 -3.67
C GLU A 7 14.14 -4.16 -2.18
N ARG A 8 15.36 -3.81 -1.74
CA ARG A 8 15.60 -3.43 -0.35
C ARG A 8 14.84 -2.17 0.05
N ARG A 9 14.77 -1.15 -0.82
CA ARG A 9 14.00 0.07 -0.55
C ARG A 9 12.52 -0.23 -0.32
N ALA A 10 11.89 -1.04 -1.17
CA ALA A 10 10.48 -1.40 -1.01
C ALA A 10 10.23 -2.17 0.30
N ILE A 11 11.13 -3.07 0.68
CA ILE A 11 11.07 -3.79 1.95
C ILE A 11 11.22 -2.82 3.14
N ASP A 12 12.14 -1.86 3.04
CA ASP A 12 12.38 -0.88 4.10
C ASP A 12 11.17 0.06 4.27
N LEU A 13 10.49 0.44 3.18
CA LEU A 13 9.23 1.17 3.21
C LEU A 13 8.13 0.37 3.95
N ILE A 14 7.97 -0.92 3.66
CA ILE A 14 7.01 -1.78 4.37
C ILE A 14 7.33 -1.81 5.86
N LYS A 15 8.60 -2.02 6.23
CA LYS A 15 9.02 -2.04 7.64
C LYS A 15 8.71 -0.71 8.34
N GLN A 16 9.05 0.40 7.68
CA GLN A 16 8.84 1.75 8.20
C GLN A 16 7.37 2.07 8.47
N HIS A 17 6.47 1.66 7.57
CA HIS A 17 5.07 2.08 7.62
C HIS A 17 4.10 1.03 8.18
N SER A 18 4.52 -0.23 8.28
CA SER A 18 3.67 -1.35 8.71
C SER A 18 2.93 -1.11 10.02
N GLN A 19 3.60 -0.59 11.04
CA GLN A 19 2.98 -0.36 12.36
C GLN A 19 1.96 0.78 12.33
N ALA A 20 2.22 1.84 11.57
CA ALA A 20 1.28 2.94 11.40
C ALA A 20 0.03 2.47 10.63
N LEU A 21 0.22 1.68 9.57
CA LEU A 21 -0.87 1.07 8.81
C LEU A 21 -1.69 0.10 9.69
N ALA A 22 -1.04 -0.69 10.53
CA ALA A 22 -1.74 -1.57 11.48
C ALA A 22 -2.58 -0.78 12.49
N ALA A 23 -2.07 0.36 12.97
CA ALA A 23 -2.82 1.23 13.88
C ALA A 23 -4.05 1.84 13.20
N GLN A 24 -3.90 2.37 11.98
CA GLN A 24 -5.03 2.87 11.19
C GLN A 24 -6.06 1.78 10.89
N ALA A 25 -5.60 0.56 10.58
CA ALA A 25 -6.49 -0.54 10.26
C ALA A 25 -7.30 -0.96 11.49
N ARG A 26 -6.68 -0.95 12.69
CA ARG A 26 -7.40 -1.18 13.95
C ARG A 26 -8.53 -0.17 14.16
N GLU A 27 -8.27 1.11 13.91
CA GLU A 27 -9.27 2.17 14.07
C GLU A 27 -10.45 1.98 13.11
N LEU A 28 -10.18 1.70 11.83
CA LEU A 28 -11.23 1.45 10.83
C LEU A 28 -12.01 0.17 11.12
N LEU A 29 -11.34 -0.92 11.50
CA LEU A 29 -11.99 -2.18 11.83
C LEU A 29 -12.84 -2.09 13.11
N ALA A 30 -12.56 -1.13 14.00
CA ALA A 30 -13.42 -0.88 15.16
C ALA A 30 -14.79 -0.31 14.74
N SER A 31 -14.86 0.49 13.67
CA SER A 31 -16.12 1.00 13.11
C SER A 31 -16.73 0.07 12.05
N GLU A 32 -15.90 -0.69 11.33
CA GLU A 32 -16.28 -1.52 10.18
C GLU A 32 -15.64 -2.91 10.32
N PRO A 33 -16.13 -3.77 11.24
CA PRO A 33 -15.47 -5.02 11.60
C PRO A 33 -15.44 -6.06 10.48
N ASP A 34 -16.35 -5.97 9.51
CA ASP A 34 -16.43 -6.87 8.36
C ASP A 34 -15.68 -6.35 7.13
N ALA A 35 -15.15 -5.13 7.17
CA ALA A 35 -14.43 -4.54 6.05
C ALA A 35 -13.05 -5.18 5.89
N GLN A 36 -12.63 -5.38 4.64
CA GLN A 36 -11.31 -5.89 4.30
C GLN A 36 -10.46 -4.76 3.73
N PHE A 37 -9.38 -4.44 4.43
CA PHE A 37 -8.46 -3.39 4.03
C PHE A 37 -7.09 -3.96 3.62
N VAL A 38 -6.41 -3.22 2.76
CA VAL A 38 -5.04 -3.47 2.35
C VAL A 38 -4.24 -2.19 2.56
N GLY A 39 -3.08 -2.31 3.19
CA GLY A 39 -2.11 -1.23 3.25
C GLY A 39 -1.49 -1.00 1.88
N VAL A 40 -1.46 0.24 1.43
CA VAL A 40 -0.78 0.64 0.20
C VAL A 40 0.32 1.63 0.53
N ILE A 41 1.47 1.43 -0.10
CA ILE A 41 2.61 2.32 -0.05
C ILE A 41 3.02 2.60 -1.49
N PHE A 42 2.81 3.80 -1.98
CA PHE A 42 3.33 4.25 -3.26
C PHE A 42 4.56 5.10 -3.00
N ALA A 43 5.73 4.59 -3.37
CA ALA A 43 6.94 5.40 -3.34
C ALA A 43 6.75 6.60 -4.27
N SER A 44 7.38 7.74 -3.95
CA SER A 44 7.18 8.99 -4.69
C SER A 44 7.48 8.90 -6.20
N ASP A 45 8.31 7.93 -6.58
CA ASP A 45 8.70 7.61 -7.95
C ASP A 45 7.79 6.57 -8.63
N SER A 46 6.78 6.02 -7.96
CA SER A 46 5.84 5.07 -8.58
C SER A 46 4.82 5.79 -9.47
N THR A 47 4.34 5.09 -10.50
CA THR A 47 3.27 5.59 -11.39
C THR A 47 1.98 5.87 -10.61
N GLU A 48 1.67 5.04 -9.61
CA GLU A 48 0.51 5.20 -8.73
C GLU A 48 0.60 6.47 -7.89
N ALA A 49 1.79 6.82 -7.39
CA ALA A 49 2.00 8.08 -6.68
C ALA A 49 1.75 9.28 -7.61
N ALA A 50 2.14 9.20 -8.89
CA ALA A 50 1.84 10.25 -9.87
C ALA A 50 0.33 10.39 -10.09
N HIS A 51 -0.40 9.30 -10.33
CA HIS A 51 -1.86 9.33 -10.48
C HIS A 51 -2.58 9.87 -9.23
N TYR A 52 -2.12 9.49 -8.04
CA TYR A 52 -2.66 10.02 -6.80
C TYR A 52 -2.44 11.53 -6.67
N ARG A 53 -1.23 12.01 -6.98
CA ARG A 53 -0.92 13.44 -6.98
C ARG A 53 -1.77 14.21 -7.98
N GLU A 54 -1.97 13.67 -9.19
CA GLU A 54 -2.85 14.27 -10.20
C GLU A 54 -4.29 14.39 -9.70
N ALA A 55 -4.82 13.33 -9.08
CA ALA A 55 -6.16 13.33 -8.50
C ALA A 55 -6.31 14.36 -7.37
N MET A 56 -5.35 14.44 -6.44
CA MET A 56 -5.36 15.43 -5.36
C MET A 56 -5.23 16.86 -5.91
N THR A 57 -4.37 17.07 -6.91
CA THR A 57 -4.22 18.36 -7.58
C THR A 57 -5.52 18.79 -8.24
N ALA A 58 -6.24 17.87 -8.88
CA ALA A 58 -7.56 18.13 -9.46
C ALA A 58 -8.62 18.49 -8.40
N MET A 59 -8.46 18.00 -7.17
CA MET A 59 -9.29 18.36 -6.01
C MET A 59 -8.87 19.67 -5.33
N GLY A 60 -7.82 20.33 -5.83
CA GLY A 60 -7.31 21.61 -5.30
C GLY A 60 -6.26 21.44 -4.21
N GLU A 61 -5.75 20.23 -3.97
CA GLU A 61 -4.68 19.96 -3.04
C GLU A 61 -3.33 19.83 -3.76
N ALA A 62 -2.39 20.72 -3.46
CA ALA A 62 -1.04 20.63 -3.98
C ALA A 62 -0.24 19.58 -3.20
N VAL A 63 0.11 18.47 -3.86
CA VAL A 63 0.95 17.41 -3.27
C VAL A 63 2.34 17.48 -3.90
N PRO A 64 3.42 17.63 -3.10
CA PRO A 64 4.79 17.67 -3.61
C PRO A 64 5.17 16.39 -4.38
N GLU A 65 6.00 16.53 -5.43
CA GLU A 65 6.41 15.41 -6.29
C GLU A 65 7.24 14.33 -5.57
N ASP A 66 7.94 14.71 -4.51
CA ASP A 66 8.73 13.80 -3.67
C ASP A 66 7.90 13.11 -2.58
N THR A 67 6.59 13.39 -2.51
CA THR A 67 5.69 12.78 -1.55
C THR A 67 5.22 11.42 -2.04
N GLY A 68 5.57 10.38 -1.28
CA GLY A 68 4.97 9.05 -1.40
C GLY A 68 3.61 9.00 -0.71
N VAL A 69 2.79 8.02 -1.08
CA VAL A 69 1.45 7.82 -0.52
C VAL A 69 1.49 6.62 0.40
N VAL A 70 0.92 6.75 1.60
CA VAL A 70 0.79 5.63 2.54
C VAL A 70 -0.62 5.69 3.11
N GLY A 71 -1.35 4.58 2.99
CA GLY A 71 -2.72 4.53 3.51
C GLY A 71 -3.35 3.15 3.41
N LEU A 72 -4.63 3.10 3.71
CA LEU A 72 -5.46 1.91 3.60
C LEU A 72 -6.45 2.09 2.46
N VAL A 73 -6.67 1.03 1.70
CA VAL A 73 -7.71 0.96 0.67
C VAL A 73 -8.57 -0.28 0.88
N PRO A 74 -9.84 -0.28 0.44
CA PRO A 74 -10.64 -1.49 0.35
C PRO A 74 -9.94 -2.56 -0.48
N ARG A 75 -10.13 -3.82 -0.10
CA ARG A 75 -9.49 -4.96 -0.78
C ARG A 75 -9.81 -5.01 -2.27
N GLU A 76 -11.02 -4.66 -2.71
CA GLU A 76 -11.34 -4.62 -4.15
C GLU A 76 -10.43 -3.66 -4.93
N HIS A 77 -10.12 -2.48 -4.39
CA HIS A 77 -9.27 -1.51 -5.07
C HIS A 77 -7.82 -2.00 -5.14
N ALA A 78 -7.33 -2.65 -4.08
CA ALA A 78 -6.00 -3.27 -4.11
C ALA A 78 -5.94 -4.42 -5.14
N LEU A 79 -7.01 -5.19 -5.30
CA LEU A 79 -7.08 -6.24 -6.32
C LEU A 79 -6.99 -5.67 -7.73
N ASP A 80 -7.68 -4.56 -8.01
CA ASP A 80 -7.60 -3.90 -9.32
C ASP A 80 -6.17 -3.40 -9.59
N LEU A 81 -5.53 -2.77 -8.61
CA LEU A 81 -4.13 -2.37 -8.70
C LEU A 81 -3.20 -3.55 -9.02
N LEU A 82 -3.37 -4.68 -8.32
CA LEU A 82 -2.54 -5.87 -8.53
C LEU A 82 -2.84 -6.57 -9.86
N ARG A 83 -4.08 -6.57 -10.35
CA ARG A 83 -4.42 -7.17 -11.66
C ARG A 83 -3.62 -6.53 -12.79
N ASP A 84 -3.49 -5.21 -12.74
CA ASP A 84 -2.84 -4.44 -13.80
C ASP A 84 -1.30 -4.52 -13.74
N ASN A 85 -0.74 -4.71 -12.55
CA ASN A 85 0.71 -4.52 -12.32
C ASN A 85 1.44 -5.78 -11.83
N ALA A 86 0.76 -6.68 -11.13
CA ALA A 86 1.34 -7.89 -10.53
C ALA A 86 0.30 -9.04 -10.47
N PRO A 87 -0.28 -9.49 -11.60
CA PRO A 87 -1.38 -10.46 -11.59
C PRO A 87 -1.00 -11.81 -10.97
N ALA A 88 0.30 -12.16 -10.97
CA ALA A 88 0.80 -13.37 -10.32
C ALA A 88 0.70 -13.34 -8.78
N THR A 89 0.35 -12.20 -8.18
CA THR A 89 0.31 -12.02 -6.72
C THR A 89 -1.12 -11.87 -6.18
N LEU A 90 -2.14 -12.17 -6.97
CA LEU A 90 -3.55 -12.00 -6.55
C LEU A 90 -3.93 -12.92 -5.39
N ASP A 91 -3.43 -14.16 -5.39
CA ASP A 91 -3.71 -15.15 -4.33
C ASP A 91 -3.11 -14.76 -2.97
N TRP A 92 -2.15 -13.82 -2.95
CA TRP A 92 -1.49 -13.39 -1.73
C TRP A 92 -2.39 -12.53 -0.82
N LEU A 93 -3.44 -11.91 -1.38
CA LEU A 93 -4.38 -11.10 -0.60
C LEU A 93 -5.32 -11.91 0.29
N ASP A 94 -5.33 -13.24 0.18
CA ASP A 94 -6.01 -14.12 1.13
C ASP A 94 -5.20 -14.20 2.43
N SER A 95 -5.26 -13.13 3.23
CA SER A 95 -4.60 -13.05 4.53
C SER A 95 -5.42 -13.68 5.64
N GLU A 96 -4.74 -14.27 6.62
CA GLU A 96 -5.37 -14.78 7.84
C GLU A 96 -6.12 -13.67 8.61
N PRO A 97 -7.17 -13.99 9.38
CA PRO A 97 -7.83 -13.04 10.26
C PRO A 97 -6.84 -12.32 11.20
N GLY A 98 -6.97 -11.00 11.31
CA GLY A 98 -6.06 -10.17 12.12
C GLY A 98 -4.69 -9.90 11.47
N VAL A 99 -4.51 -10.25 10.19
CA VAL A 99 -3.34 -9.86 9.40
C VAL A 99 -3.78 -8.83 8.36
N LEU A 100 -3.09 -7.68 8.34
CA LEU A 100 -3.23 -6.67 7.31
C LEU A 100 -2.19 -6.93 6.21
N PRO A 101 -2.61 -7.26 4.98
CA PRO A 101 -1.72 -7.27 3.82
C PRO A 101 -1.31 -5.83 3.44
N ILE A 102 -0.07 -5.66 3.02
CA ILE A 102 0.56 -4.42 2.57
C ILE A 102 1.19 -4.60 1.18
N VAL A 103 0.86 -3.73 0.25
CA VAL A 103 1.49 -3.62 -1.07
C VAL A 103 2.34 -2.36 -1.11
N ALA A 104 3.61 -2.49 -1.47
CA ALA A 104 4.50 -1.37 -1.74
C ALA A 104 4.83 -1.30 -3.23
N ALA A 105 4.38 -0.24 -3.91
CA ALA A 105 4.70 0.05 -5.30
C ALA A 105 5.86 1.04 -5.40
N THR A 106 6.78 0.75 -6.30
CA THR A 106 7.90 1.61 -6.68
C THR A 106 7.99 1.68 -8.19
N GLN A 107 8.84 2.54 -8.75
CA GLN A 107 9.09 2.56 -10.20
C GLN A 107 9.60 1.21 -10.76
N HIS A 108 10.09 0.31 -9.90
CA HIS A 108 10.62 -1.01 -10.28
C HIS A 108 9.64 -2.16 -10.03
N GLY A 109 8.39 -1.84 -9.71
CA GLY A 109 7.33 -2.80 -9.47
C GLY A 109 6.91 -2.88 -8.01
N MET A 110 6.16 -3.95 -7.70
CA MET A 110 5.47 -4.12 -6.43
C MET A 110 6.13 -5.16 -5.54
N LYS A 111 6.15 -4.88 -4.24
CA LYS A 111 6.51 -5.83 -3.19
C LYS A 111 5.36 -5.99 -2.22
N LEU A 112 5.26 -7.18 -1.66
CA LEU A 112 4.19 -7.57 -0.76
C LEU A 112 4.77 -7.77 0.64
N GLY A 113 4.00 -7.43 1.66
CA GLY A 113 4.34 -7.66 3.05
C GLY A 113 3.09 -7.67 3.91
N SER A 114 3.20 -8.06 5.17
CA SER A 114 2.04 -8.16 6.04
C SER A 114 2.39 -7.77 7.46
N VAL A 115 1.39 -7.28 8.19
CA VAL A 115 1.54 -6.94 9.61
C VAL A 115 0.33 -7.46 10.38
N ARG A 116 0.55 -7.94 11.61
CA ARG A 116 -0.57 -8.28 12.48
C ARG A 116 -1.21 -7.02 13.04
N VAL A 117 -2.53 -6.97 12.93
CA VAL A 117 -3.36 -6.00 13.64
C VAL A 117 -3.66 -6.63 15.00
N GLN A 118 -2.85 -6.30 16.01
CA GLN A 118 -3.13 -6.73 17.39
C GLN A 118 -4.37 -5.99 17.90
N ASN A 119 -5.33 -6.69 18.50
CA ASN A 119 -6.45 -6.05 19.20
C ASN A 119 -5.98 -5.20 20.39
#